data_AF-A0A519YS02-F1
#
_entry.id   AF-A0A519YS02-F1
#
_cell.length_a   1.000
_cell.length_b   1.000
_cell.length_c   1.000
_cell.angle_alpha   90.00
_cell.angle_beta   90.00
_cell.angle_gamma   90.00
#
_symmetry.space_group_name_H-M   'P 1'
#
loop_
_entity.id
_entity.type
_entity.pdbx_description
1 polymer ?
#
loop_
_entity_poly.entity_id
_entity_poly.type
_entity_poly.pdbx_seq_one_letter_code
_entity_poly.pdbx_strand_id
1 'polypeptide(L)'
;MVNQSGFASILELMSILHDLSISRGSKMLSDPTFTKEEYNYNSRRIEKVFDYMNAHFSVAISLTEVAKIAGMPDASFSRFIKQRTGYTFI
;
A
#
# COMPACT_ATOMS: atom_id res chain seq x y z
N MET A 1 30.14 -17.89 -9.38
CA MET A 1 28.75 -18.25 -9.02
C MET A 1 28.80 -19.66 -8.47
N VAL A 2 28.89 -19.80 -7.15
CA VAL A 2 29.19 -21.09 -6.52
C VAL A 2 27.87 -21.77 -6.16
N ASN A 3 27.61 -22.93 -6.76
CA ASN A 3 26.63 -23.90 -6.28
C ASN A 3 27.07 -24.37 -4.89
N GLN A 4 26.62 -23.69 -3.83
CA GLN A 4 26.83 -24.15 -2.47
C GLN A 4 25.93 -25.37 -2.22
N SER A 5 26.56 -26.50 -1.92
CA SER A 5 25.91 -27.75 -1.52
C SER A 5 24.81 -27.49 -0.49
N GLY A 6 23.65 -28.15 -0.60
CA GLY A 6 22.41 -27.78 0.11
C GLY A 6 22.53 -27.43 1.60
N PHE A 7 23.46 -28.02 2.36
CA PHE A 7 23.70 -27.65 3.77
C PHE A 7 24.23 -26.22 3.95
N ALA A 8 25.12 -25.75 3.08
CA ALA A 8 25.66 -24.39 3.14
C ALA A 8 24.57 -23.35 2.83
N SER A 9 23.66 -23.64 1.90
CA SER A 9 22.50 -22.77 1.62
C SER A 9 21.52 -22.69 2.79
N ILE A 10 21.34 -23.78 3.53
CA ILE A 10 20.52 -23.77 4.77
C ILE A 10 21.19 -22.88 5.82
N LEU A 11 22.51 -22.98 5.99
CA LEU A 11 23.24 -22.15 6.94
C LEU A 11 23.15 -20.66 6.58
N GLU A 12 23.28 -20.33 5.30
CA GLU A 12 23.13 -18.97 4.79
C GLU A 12 21.70 -18.43 5.00
N LEU A 13 20.68 -19.24 4.74
CA LEU A 13 19.29 -18.90 5.05
C LEU A 13 19.10 -18.61 6.54
N MET A 14 19.64 -19.46 7.42
CA MET A 14 19.55 -19.27 8.87
C MET A 14 20.26 -17.98 9.32
N SER A 15 21.39 -17.64 8.68
CA SER A 15 22.08 -16.37 8.93
C SER A 15 21.21 -15.17 8.56
N ILE A 16 20.58 -15.20 7.38
CA ILE A 16 19.68 -14.13 6.93
C ILE A 16 18.49 -13.98 7.89
N LEU A 17 17.87 -15.09 8.30
CA LEU A 17 16.75 -15.07 9.23
C LEU A 17 17.16 -14.52 10.60
N HIS A 18 18.34 -14.89 11.09
CA HIS A 18 18.89 -14.34 12.32
C HIS A 18 19.06 -12.82 12.22
N ASP A 19 19.70 -12.34 11.16
CA ASP A 19 19.94 -10.90 10.95
C ASP A 19 18.62 -10.11 10.86
N LEU A 20 17.60 -10.68 10.22
CA LEU A 20 16.25 -10.12 10.18
C LEU A 20 15.60 -10.10 11.58
N SER A 21 15.74 -11.18 12.36
CA SER A 21 15.11 -11.32 13.67
C SER A 21 15.61 -10.30 14.71
N ILE A 22 16.87 -9.90 14.62
CA ILE A 22 17.49 -8.93 15.54
C ILE A 22 17.58 -7.52 14.95
N SER A 23 17.03 -7.30 13.75
CA SER A 23 17.12 -6.03 13.05
C SER A 23 16.45 -4.89 13.83
N ARG A 24 17.27 -3.95 14.29
CA ARG A 24 16.85 -2.76 15.06
C ARG A 24 16.19 -1.67 14.20
N GLY A 25 16.18 -1.85 12.87
CA GLY A 25 15.60 -0.91 11.91
C GLY A 25 14.18 -1.25 11.46
N SER A 26 13.54 -2.26 12.06
CA SER A 26 12.16 -2.59 11.74
C SER A 26 11.21 -1.52 12.28
N LYS A 27 10.29 -1.06 11.43
CA LYS A 27 9.25 -0.09 11.80
C LYS A 27 7.90 -0.79 11.75
N MET A 28 7.18 -0.80 12.86
CA MET A 28 5.81 -1.30 12.88
C MET A 28 4.91 -0.36 12.06
N LEU A 29 4.33 -0.88 10.97
CA LEU A 29 3.46 -0.12 10.07
C LEU A 29 1.97 -0.21 10.47
N SER A 30 1.59 -1.27 11.18
CA SER A 30 0.23 -1.50 11.67
C SER A 30 0.27 -2.37 12.92
N ASP A 31 -0.56 -2.05 13.91
CA ASP A 31 -0.73 -2.84 15.14
C ASP A 31 -1.83 -3.92 14.94
N PRO A 32 -1.82 -5.05 15.67
CA PRO A 32 -2.91 -6.05 15.62
C PRO A 32 -4.30 -5.49 15.96
N THR A 33 -4.36 -4.37 16.68
CA THR A 33 -5.60 -3.65 16.98
C THR A 33 -6.06 -2.72 15.87
N PHE A 34 -5.35 -2.67 14.73
CA PHE A 34 -5.75 -1.88 13.58
C PHE A 34 -7.06 -2.40 12.98
N THR A 35 -8.17 -1.87 13.48
CA THR A 35 -9.48 -1.98 12.87
C THR A 35 -9.52 -0.99 11.71
N LYS A 36 -9.55 -1.53 10.49
CA LYS A 36 -9.87 -0.74 9.29
C LYS A 36 -11.26 -0.16 9.52
N GLU A 37 -11.36 1.14 9.82
CA GLU A 37 -12.65 1.79 10.03
C GLU A 37 -13.54 1.54 8.80
N GLU A 38 -14.59 0.75 8.97
CA GLU A 38 -15.56 0.48 7.92
C GLU A 38 -16.41 1.74 7.70
N TYR A 39 -15.92 2.64 6.87
CA TYR A 39 -16.68 3.80 6.42
C TYR A 39 -17.77 3.37 5.42
N ASN A 40 -18.90 2.91 5.95
CA ASN A 40 -19.88 2.12 5.23
C ASN A 40 -20.91 2.90 4.38
N TYR A 41 -20.56 4.06 3.81
CA TYR A 41 -21.47 4.77 2.90
C TYR A 41 -20.84 5.26 1.59
N ASN A 42 -19.52 5.55 1.57
CA ASN A 42 -18.81 6.03 0.37
C ASN A 42 -17.71 5.07 -0.11
N SER A 43 -17.65 3.84 0.44
CA SER A 43 -16.65 2.82 0.11
C SER A 43 -16.61 2.54 -1.39
N ARG A 44 -17.77 2.40 -2.05
CA ARG A 44 -17.82 2.05 -3.48
C ARG A 44 -17.15 3.05 -4.42
N ARG A 45 -17.18 4.35 -4.11
CA ARG A 45 -16.51 5.37 -4.95
C ARG A 45 -15.00 5.30 -4.74
N ILE A 46 -14.56 5.18 -3.49
CA ILE A 46 -13.14 5.10 -3.17
C ILE A 46 -12.53 3.75 -3.60
N GLU A 47 -13.29 2.67 -3.51
CA GLU A 47 -12.94 1.33 -4.00
C GLU A 47 -12.73 1.34 -5.51
N LYS A 48 -13.67 1.88 -6.30
CA LYS A 48 -13.49 2.04 -7.75
C LYS A 48 -12.24 2.83 -8.13
N VAL A 49 -11.92 3.87 -7.36
CA VAL A 49 -10.70 4.67 -7.57
C VAL A 49 -9.47 3.84 -7.26
N PHE A 50 -9.45 3.12 -6.13
CA PHE A 50 -8.33 2.25 -5.77
C PHE A 50 -8.16 1.10 -6.76
N ASP A 51 -9.24 0.48 -7.23
CA ASP A 51 -9.19 -0.57 -8.25
C ASP A 51 -8.54 -0.06 -9.54
N TYR A 52 -8.92 1.14 -9.99
CA TYR A 52 -8.30 1.76 -11.15
C TYR A 52 -6.82 2.07 -10.92
N MET A 53 -6.46 2.65 -9.76
CA MET A 53 -5.08 2.95 -9.42
C MET A 53 -4.22 1.68 -9.35
N ASN A 54 -4.74 0.61 -8.76
CA ASN A 54 -4.06 -0.67 -8.67
C ASN A 54 -3.94 -1.36 -10.04
N ALA A 55 -4.91 -1.19 -10.93
CA ALA A 55 -4.83 -1.72 -12.29
C ALA A 55 -3.83 -0.95 -13.18
N HIS A 56 -3.57 0.32 -12.88
CA HIS A 56 -2.72 1.23 -13.69
C HIS A 56 -1.51 1.76 -12.90
N PHE A 57 -1.06 1.04 -11.88
CA PHE A 57 -0.01 1.50 -10.96
C PHE A 57 1.34 1.80 -11.63
N SER A 58 1.57 1.25 -12.84
CA SER A 58 2.79 1.44 -13.62
C SER A 58 2.81 2.73 -14.44
N VAL A 59 1.70 3.49 -14.48
CA VAL A 59 1.55 4.71 -15.27
C VAL A 59 1.23 5.89 -14.34
N ALA A 60 1.65 7.09 -14.72
CA ALA A 60 1.27 8.30 -13.99
C ALA A 60 -0.25 8.54 -14.12
N ILE A 61 -0.94 8.62 -12.98
CA ILE A 61 -2.38 8.86 -12.90
C ILE A 61 -2.59 10.28 -12.38
N SER A 62 -3.34 11.09 -13.12
CA SER A 62 -3.66 12.47 -12.78
C SER A 62 -4.86 12.58 -11.83
N LEU A 63 -4.93 13.70 -11.10
CA LEU A 63 -6.05 14.02 -10.22
C LEU A 63 -7.40 14.00 -10.96
N THR A 64 -7.42 14.54 -12.18
CA THR A 64 -8.64 14.65 -12.98
C THR A 64 -9.18 13.27 -13.40
N GLU A 65 -8.31 12.29 -13.63
CA GLU A 65 -8.72 10.92 -13.97
C GLU A 65 -9.43 10.23 -12.80
N VAL A 66 -8.82 10.26 -11.61
CA VAL A 66 -9.42 9.65 -10.42
C VAL A 66 -10.67 10.40 -9.96
N ALA A 67 -10.71 11.73 -10.13
CA ALA A 67 -11.90 12.54 -9.86
C ALA A 67 -13.07 12.16 -10.79
N LYS A 68 -12.79 11.92 -12.08
CA LYS A 68 -13.76 11.44 -13.06
C LYS A 68 -14.31 10.06 -12.71
N ILE A 69 -13.46 9.14 -12.28
CA ILE A 69 -13.87 7.79 -11.83
C ILE A 69 -14.76 7.86 -10.60
N ALA A 70 -14.43 8.76 -9.67
CA ALA A 70 -15.23 9.00 -8.48
C ALA A 70 -16.54 9.78 -8.76
N GLY A 71 -16.71 10.31 -9.98
CA GLY A 71 -17.87 11.08 -10.40
C GLY A 71 -17.98 12.43 -9.68
N MET A 72 -16.86 13.11 -9.44
CA MET A 72 -16.84 14.39 -8.72
C MET A 72 -15.82 15.38 -9.30
N PRO A 73 -16.00 16.70 -9.10
CA PRO A 73 -15.00 17.69 -9.47
C PRO A 73 -13.68 17.51 -8.70
N ASP A 74 -12.56 17.91 -9.31
CA ASP A 74 -11.20 17.77 -8.76
C ASP A 74 -11.06 18.32 -7.34
N ALA A 75 -11.64 19.50 -7.07
CA ALA A 75 -11.62 20.10 -5.74
C ALA A 75 -12.38 19.27 -4.69
N SER A 76 -13.49 18.64 -5.08
CA SER A 76 -14.25 17.73 -4.23
C SER A 76 -13.49 16.43 -3.99
N PHE A 77 -12.84 15.88 -5.03
CA PHE A 77 -12.02 14.68 -4.91
C PHE A 77 -10.82 14.88 -4.00
N SER A 78 -10.11 16.01 -4.13
CA SER A 78 -8.96 16.33 -3.28
C SER A 78 -9.33 16.36 -1.78
N ARG A 79 -10.50 16.91 -1.44
CA ARG A 79 -11.02 16.86 -0.06
C ARG A 79 -11.45 15.45 0.34
N PHE A 80 -12.15 14.76 -0.55
CA PHE A 80 -12.67 13.42 -0.33
C PHE A 80 -11.56 12.41 -0.05
N ILE A 81 -10.51 12.38 -0.88
CA ILE A 81 -9.39 11.44 -0.74
C ILE A 81 -8.63 11.72 0.56
N LYS A 82 -8.36 12.99 0.88
CA LYS A 82 -7.70 13.39 2.14
C LYS A 82 -8.51 12.95 3.35
N GLN A 83 -9.83 13.10 3.31
CA GLN A 83 -10.71 12.65 4.39
C GLN A 83 -10.71 11.12 4.56
N ARG A 84 -10.49 10.35 3.47
CA ARG A 84 -10.55 8.89 3.49
C ARG A 84 -9.22 8.20 3.75
N THR A 85 -8.12 8.77 3.28
CA THR A 85 -6.78 8.16 3.38
C THR A 85 -5.88 8.88 4.39
N GLY A 86 -6.23 10.09 4.80
CA GLY A 86 -5.35 10.98 5.55
C GLY A 86 -4.35 11.75 4.67
N TYR A 87 -4.29 11.46 3.36
CA TYR A 87 -3.30 12.01 2.43
C TYR A 87 -3.96 12.72 1.24
N THR A 88 -3.36 13.82 0.79
CA THR A 88 -3.74 14.46 -0.47
C THR A 88 -3.28 13.61 -1.66
N PHE A 89 -4.05 13.62 -2.74
CA PHE A 89 -3.60 13.08 -4.03
C PHE A 89 -2.58 14.07 -4.63
N ILE A 90 -1.35 13.62 -4.89
CA ILE A 90 -0.21 14.42 -5.38
C ILE A 90 0.13 13.95 -6.79
#